data_AF-A0A2K6AEM8-F1
#
_entry.id   AF-A0A2K6AEM8-F1
#
_cell.length_a   1.000
_cell.length_b   1.000
_cell.length_c   1.000
_cell.angle_alpha   90.00
_cell.angle_beta   90.00
_cell.angle_gamma   90.00
#
_symmetry.space_group_name_H-M   'P 1'
#
loop_
_entity.id
_entity.type
_entity.pdbx_description
1 polymer ?
#
loop_
_entity_poly.entity_id
_entity_poly.type
_entity_poly.pdbx_seq_one_letter_code
_entity_poly.pdbx_strand_id
1 'polypeptide(L)'
;QKKVRPLASLASPGRPLTPAPFSISGYDIPEGTVIIPNLQGAHLDEMVWERPHEFWPDRFLEPGKNSRALAFGCGARVCLGEPLARLELFVVLTRLLQAFTLLPPGDPLPSLQPLPHCSVILKMQPFQVRLQPRELGAHSLGQSQ
;
A
#
# COMPACT_ATOMS: atom_id res chain seq x y z
N GLN A 1 2.92 2.75 3.87
CA GLN A 1 3.08 2.85 2.41
C GLN A 1 1.80 2.52 1.63
N LYS A 2 1.16 1.37 1.89
CA LYS A 2 -0.01 0.90 1.12
C LYS A 2 -1.25 1.82 1.11
N LYS A 3 -1.35 2.80 2.02
CA LYS A 3 -2.44 3.81 2.05
C LYS A 3 -2.27 4.88 0.99
N VAL A 4 -1.08 5.48 0.88
CA VAL A 4 -0.86 6.57 -0.09
C VAL A 4 -0.89 6.03 -1.52
N ARG A 5 -0.47 4.78 -1.70
CA ARG A 5 -0.39 4.09 -2.99
C ARG A 5 -0.88 2.65 -2.85
N PRO A 6 -2.20 2.41 -2.92
CA PRO A 6 -2.71 1.05 -3.01
C PRO A 6 -2.24 0.41 -4.32
N LEU A 7 -1.87 -0.87 -4.26
CA LEU A 7 -1.40 -1.61 -5.44
C LEU A 7 -2.49 -1.70 -6.50
N ALA A 8 -3.74 -1.92 -6.08
CA ALA A 8 -4.92 -1.83 -6.93
C ALA A 8 -5.63 -0.50 -6.64
N SER A 9 -5.44 0.50 -7.52
CA SER A 9 -6.10 1.81 -7.39
C SER A 9 -7.62 1.71 -7.61
N LEU A 10 -8.01 0.84 -8.55
CA LEU A 10 -9.38 0.42 -8.82
C LEU A 10 -9.48 -1.09 -8.57
N ALA A 11 -10.49 -1.56 -7.85
CA ALA A 11 -10.72 -3.00 -7.78
C ALA A 11 -11.13 -3.53 -9.17
N SER A 12 -10.70 -4.75 -9.49
CA SER A 12 -10.97 -5.34 -10.80
C SER A 12 -12.48 -5.44 -11.07
N PRO A 13 -12.97 -4.97 -12.22
CA PRO A 13 -14.35 -5.18 -12.63
C PRO A 13 -14.51 -6.66 -12.99
N GLY A 14 -14.82 -7.47 -11.98
CA GLY A 14 -15.35 -8.82 -12.21
C GLY A 14 -16.75 -8.76 -12.84
N ARG A 15 -17.37 -9.94 -12.96
CA ARG A 15 -18.80 -10.13 -13.28
C ARG A 15 -19.65 -9.07 -12.55
N PRO A 16 -20.72 -8.52 -13.18
CA PRO A 16 -21.61 -7.56 -12.53
C PRO A 16 -21.89 -7.91 -11.08
N LEU A 17 -21.56 -6.97 -10.19
CA LEU A 17 -21.40 -7.21 -8.76
C LEU A 17 -22.72 -7.10 -8.00
N THR A 18 -23.80 -6.71 -8.67
CA THR A 18 -25.11 -6.50 -8.05
C THR A 18 -26.00 -7.72 -8.36
N PRO A 19 -26.05 -8.74 -7.48
CA PRO A 19 -26.85 -9.95 -7.69
C PRO A 19 -28.35 -9.73 -7.50
N ALA A 20 -28.72 -8.56 -6.96
CA ALA A 20 -30.07 -8.07 -6.80
C ALA A 20 -30.02 -6.53 -6.73
N PRO A 21 -31.15 -5.83 -6.90
CA PRO A 21 -31.23 -4.39 -6.67
C PRO A 21 -30.94 -4.01 -5.20
N PHE A 22 -30.23 -2.91 -4.97
CA PHE A 22 -29.98 -2.36 -3.64
C PHE A 22 -29.65 -0.87 -3.70
N SER A 23 -29.58 -0.19 -2.55
CA SER A 23 -29.25 1.23 -2.46
C SER A 23 -27.85 1.50 -1.92
N ILE A 24 -27.12 2.45 -2.50
CA ILE A 24 -25.85 3.00 -1.96
C ILE A 24 -26.03 4.49 -1.73
N SER A 25 -25.79 4.96 -0.49
CA SER A 25 -25.87 6.40 -0.14
C SER A 25 -27.17 7.10 -0.61
N GLY A 26 -28.30 6.38 -0.60
CA GLY A 26 -29.60 6.89 -1.04
C GLY A 26 -29.89 6.78 -2.54
N TYR A 27 -28.99 6.19 -3.33
CA TYR A 27 -29.18 5.92 -4.76
C TYR A 27 -29.53 4.46 -5.02
N ASP A 28 -30.57 4.21 -5.80
CA ASP A 28 -30.95 2.86 -6.22
C ASP A 28 -30.01 2.35 -7.32
N ILE A 29 -29.44 1.17 -7.09
CA ILE A 29 -28.52 0.48 -7.99
C ILE A 29 -29.22 -0.75 -8.56
N PRO A 30 -29.48 -0.79 -9.88
CA PRO A 30 -30.06 -1.95 -10.54
C PRO A 30 -29.18 -3.20 -10.44
N GLU A 31 -29.81 -4.37 -10.57
CA GLU A 31 -29.13 -5.64 -10.82
C GLU A 31 -28.29 -5.56 -12.11
N GLY A 32 -27.12 -6.19 -12.13
CA GLY A 32 -26.22 -6.17 -13.28
C GLY A 32 -25.33 -4.92 -13.40
N THR A 33 -25.33 -4.01 -12.42
CA THR A 33 -24.48 -2.82 -12.42
C THR A 33 -23.02 -3.18 -12.07
N VAL A 34 -22.07 -2.60 -12.79
CA VAL A 34 -20.63 -2.72 -12.47
C VAL A 34 -20.24 -1.60 -11.52
N ILE A 35 -19.72 -1.97 -10.34
CA ILE A 35 -19.25 -1.02 -9.33
C ILE A 35 -17.73 -1.07 -9.29
N ILE A 36 -17.09 0.10 -9.43
CA ILE A 36 -15.64 0.24 -9.37
C ILE A 36 -15.28 1.08 -8.14
N PRO A 37 -14.76 0.47 -7.05
CA PRO A 37 -14.34 1.22 -5.88
C PRO A 37 -13.02 1.95 -6.15
N ASN A 38 -13.05 3.28 -6.04
CA ASN A 38 -11.87 4.13 -6.13
C ASN A 38 -11.10 4.14 -4.79
N LEU A 39 -10.25 3.13 -4.59
CA LEU A 39 -9.51 2.96 -3.34
C LEU A 39 -8.48 4.08 -3.14
N GLN A 40 -7.81 4.53 -4.21
CA GLN A 40 -6.84 5.63 -4.12
C GLN A 40 -7.53 6.93 -3.71
N GLY A 41 -8.68 7.26 -4.30
CA GLY A 41 -9.48 8.43 -3.92
C GLY A 41 -9.93 8.35 -2.47
N ALA A 42 -10.48 7.21 -2.02
CA ALA A 42 -10.89 7.02 -0.63
C ALA A 42 -9.74 7.12 0.37
N HIS A 43 -8.52 6.71 -0.01
CA HIS A 43 -7.34 6.91 0.82
C HIS A 43 -6.84 8.35 0.80
N LEU A 44 -7.26 9.19 -0.15
CA LEU A 44 -6.89 10.61 -0.19
C LEU A 44 -7.96 11.55 0.40
N ASP A 45 -9.04 11.00 0.95
CA ASP A 45 -10.11 11.77 1.57
C ASP A 45 -9.63 12.50 2.84
N GLU A 46 -9.66 13.84 2.81
CA GLU A 46 -9.29 14.74 3.90
C GLU A 46 -10.22 14.63 5.12
N MET A 47 -11.49 14.23 4.91
CA MET A 47 -12.45 14.02 6.01
C MET A 47 -12.10 12.80 6.86
N VAL A 48 -11.35 11.85 6.29
CA VAL A 48 -10.91 10.63 6.97
C VAL A 48 -9.43 10.71 7.36
N TRP A 49 -8.60 11.35 6.54
CA TRP A 49 -7.16 11.37 6.68
C TRP A 49 -6.62 12.80 6.68
N GLU A 50 -6.19 13.30 7.83
CA GLU A 50 -5.44 14.56 7.91
C GLU A 50 -4.16 14.50 7.05
N ARG A 51 -3.83 15.58 6.32
CA ARG A 51 -2.65 15.63 5.44
C ARG A 51 -2.54 14.39 4.54
N PRO A 52 -3.59 14.05 3.75
CA PRO A 52 -3.73 12.73 3.15
C PRO A 52 -2.69 12.42 2.08
N HIS A 53 -2.14 13.46 1.45
CA HIS A 53 -1.12 13.38 0.43
C HIS A 53 0.29 13.16 0.99
N GLU A 54 0.48 13.32 2.30
CA GLU A 54 1.79 13.19 2.93
C GLU A 54 2.11 11.74 3.30
N PHE A 55 3.36 11.34 3.08
CA PHE A 55 3.87 10.10 3.62
C PHE A 55 4.20 10.29 5.10
N TRP A 56 3.21 10.03 5.97
CA TRP A 56 3.35 10.18 7.41
C TRP A 56 3.09 8.84 8.14
N PRO A 57 4.14 8.06 8.46
CA PRO A 57 4.00 6.75 9.11
C PRO A 57 3.40 6.80 10.51
N ASP A 58 3.71 7.83 11.29
CA ASP A 58 3.34 7.93 12.71
C ASP A 58 1.83 7.95 12.90
N ARG A 59 1.07 8.29 11.86
CA ARG A 59 -0.39 8.28 11.84
C ARG A 59 -1.03 6.90 12.07
N PHE A 60 -0.22 5.84 12.01
CA PHE A 60 -0.62 4.46 12.31
C PHE A 60 -0.16 3.99 13.70
N LEU A 61 0.49 4.85 14.47
CA LEU A 61 0.90 4.62 15.85
C LEU A 61 -0.14 5.18 16.83
N GLU A 62 -0.06 4.75 18.08
CA GLU A 62 -0.85 5.33 19.18
C GLU A 62 -0.15 6.57 19.75
N PRO A 63 -0.88 7.53 20.34
CA PRO A 63 -2.35 7.62 20.43
C PRO A 63 -2.98 8.22 19.16
N GLY A 64 -4.14 7.70 18.74
CA GLY A 64 -4.89 8.26 17.60
C GLY A 64 -4.73 7.48 16.28
N LYS A 65 -4.40 6.19 16.37
CA LYS A 65 -4.28 5.28 15.23
C LYS A 65 -5.56 5.26 14.39
N ASN A 66 -5.44 5.61 13.11
CA ASN A 66 -6.52 5.46 12.15
C ASN A 66 -6.37 4.16 11.35
N SER A 67 -7.23 3.17 11.63
CA SER A 67 -7.20 1.83 11.03
C SER A 67 -7.99 1.72 9.71
N ARG A 68 -8.52 2.81 9.17
CA ARG A 68 -9.48 2.79 8.03
C ARG A 68 -8.84 2.55 6.65
N ALA A 69 -7.61 2.08 6.59
CA ALA A 69 -6.90 1.87 5.33
C ALA A 69 -7.36 0.58 4.63
N LEU A 70 -8.08 0.71 3.52
CA LEU A 70 -8.62 -0.39 2.72
C LEU A 70 -7.68 -0.86 1.59
N ALA A 71 -6.38 -0.99 1.86
CA ALA A 71 -5.39 -1.32 0.84
C ALA A 71 -5.55 -2.72 0.21
N PHE A 72 -6.29 -3.61 0.88
CA PHE A 72 -6.60 -4.97 0.43
C PHE A 72 -8.10 -5.16 0.13
N GLY A 73 -8.87 -4.07 0.07
CA GLY A 73 -10.32 -4.11 -0.01
C GLY A 73 -10.97 -4.57 1.30
N CYS A 74 -12.24 -4.97 1.23
CA CYS A 74 -13.02 -5.46 2.36
C CYS A 74 -14.19 -6.35 1.89
N GLY A 75 -14.87 -6.98 2.84
CA GLY A 75 -16.06 -7.80 2.58
C GLY A 75 -15.75 -9.12 1.86
N ALA A 76 -16.75 -9.67 1.16
CA ALA A 76 -16.66 -10.98 0.51
C ALA A 76 -15.58 -11.06 -0.61
N ARG A 77 -15.05 -9.93 -1.05
CA ARG A 77 -14.03 -9.81 -2.10
C ARG A 77 -12.72 -9.22 -1.59
N VAL A 78 -12.49 -9.26 -0.28
CA VAL A 78 -11.20 -8.90 0.31
C VAL A 78 -10.08 -9.73 -0.33
N CYS A 79 -8.90 -9.14 -0.47
CA CYS A 79 -7.75 -9.82 -1.07
C CYS A 79 -7.41 -11.10 -0.28
N LEU A 80 -7.60 -12.26 -0.91
CA LEU A 80 -7.26 -13.56 -0.33
C LEU A 80 -5.79 -13.65 0.09
N GLY A 81 -4.91 -12.96 -0.65
CA GLY A 81 -3.47 -12.92 -0.39
C GLY A 81 -3.04 -11.94 0.71
N GLU A 82 -3.97 -11.24 1.39
CA GLU A 82 -3.61 -10.24 2.40
C GLU A 82 -2.67 -10.75 3.49
N PRO A 83 -2.92 -11.91 4.14
CA PRO A 83 -2.01 -12.42 5.18
C PRO A 83 -0.60 -12.68 4.65
N LEU A 84 -0.49 -13.33 3.49
CA LEU A 84 0.79 -13.61 2.85
C LEU A 84 1.52 -12.32 2.46
N ALA A 85 0.84 -11.40 1.78
CA ALA A 85 1.42 -10.13 1.35
C ALA A 85 1.82 -9.22 2.52
N ARG A 86 1.19 -9.35 3.70
CA ARG A 86 1.64 -8.66 4.93
C ARG A 86 2.91 -9.30 5.48
N LEU A 87 2.98 -10.63 5.53
CA LEU A 87 4.16 -11.37 5.97
C LEU A 87 5.37 -11.10 5.07
N GLU A 88 5.21 -11.24 3.76
CA GLU A 88 6.29 -11.02 2.79
C GLU A 88 6.83 -9.60 2.88
N LEU A 89 5.97 -8.58 2.93
CA LEU A 89 6.42 -7.20 3.10
C LEU A 89 7.19 -7.01 4.39
N PHE A 90 6.70 -7.56 5.50
CA PHE A 90 7.36 -7.43 6.78
C PHE A 90 8.75 -8.07 6.75
N VAL A 91 8.84 -9.32 6.29
CA VAL A 91 10.09 -10.09 6.25
C VAL A 91 11.10 -9.45 5.31
N VAL A 92 10.71 -9.14 4.06
CA VAL A 92 11.63 -8.58 3.06
C VAL A 92 12.14 -7.21 3.50
N LEU A 93 11.26 -6.30 3.93
CA LEU A 93 11.68 -4.96 4.36
C LEU A 93 12.55 -5.02 5.61
N THR A 94 12.18 -5.85 6.59
CA THR A 94 12.96 -5.99 7.82
C THR A 94 14.37 -6.51 7.54
N ARG A 95 14.50 -7.57 6.73
CA ARG A 95 15.81 -8.14 6.35
C ARG A 95 16.65 -7.14 5.55
N LEU A 96 16.03 -6.44 4.60
CA LEU A 96 16.72 -5.47 3.76
C LEU A 96 17.22 -4.28 4.60
N LEU A 97 16.38 -3.72 5.47
CA LEU A 97 16.73 -2.57 6.31
C LEU A 97 17.72 -2.93 7.44
N GLN A 98 17.72 -4.18 7.91
CA GLN A 98 18.71 -4.67 8.88
C GLN A 98 20.10 -4.80 8.24
N ALA A 99 20.17 -5.34 7.02
CA ALA A 99 21.45 -5.62 6.36
C ALA A 99 22.01 -4.44 5.56
N PHE A 100 21.16 -3.55 5.05
CA PHE A 100 21.57 -2.51 4.10
C PHE A 100 21.02 -1.11 4.43
N THR A 101 21.79 -0.10 4.07
CA THR A 101 21.34 1.28 3.88
C THR A 101 20.99 1.45 2.39
N LEU A 102 19.76 1.88 2.10
CA LEU A 102 19.32 2.15 0.74
C LEU A 102 19.65 3.60 0.40
N LEU A 103 20.46 3.78 -0.64
CA LEU A 103 20.87 5.09 -1.12
C LEU A 103 20.37 5.29 -2.56
N PRO A 104 20.06 6.53 -2.96
CA PRO A 104 19.82 6.82 -4.36
C PRO A 104 21.10 6.53 -5.18
N PRO A 105 20.96 6.13 -6.45
CA PRO A 105 22.10 5.86 -7.32
C PRO A 105 22.92 7.13 -7.60
N GLY A 106 22.28 8.30 -7.49
CA GLY A 106 22.80 9.66 -7.62
C GLY A 106 21.62 10.64 -7.59
N ASP A 107 21.84 11.87 -8.01
CA ASP A 107 20.77 12.83 -8.27
C ASP A 107 20.27 12.72 -9.71
N PRO A 108 18.95 12.86 -9.97
CA PRO A 108 17.88 13.18 -9.03
C PRO A 108 17.29 11.95 -8.31
N LEU A 109 16.54 12.20 -7.21
CA LEU A 109 15.75 11.18 -6.54
C LEU A 109 14.71 10.55 -7.49
N PRO A 110 14.33 9.27 -7.25
CA PRO A 110 13.27 8.62 -8.01
C PRO A 110 11.96 9.42 -7.96
N SER A 111 11.34 9.58 -9.13
CA SER A 111 10.03 10.22 -9.22
C SER A 111 8.99 9.44 -8.42
N LEU A 112 8.21 10.19 -7.65
CA LEU A 112 7.05 9.64 -6.96
C LEU A 112 5.80 9.65 -7.85
N GLN A 113 5.82 10.14 -9.08
CA GLN A 113 4.61 10.08 -9.90
C GLN A 113 4.38 8.65 -10.43
N PRO A 114 3.16 8.08 -10.28
CA PRO A 114 2.85 6.80 -10.90
C PRO A 114 2.86 6.94 -12.42
N LEU A 115 3.02 5.81 -13.12
CA LEU A 115 2.86 5.78 -14.57
C LEU A 115 1.45 6.25 -14.95
N PRO A 116 1.30 7.13 -15.96
CA PRO A 116 0.02 7.78 -16.27
C PRO A 116 -1.01 6.85 -16.91
N HIS A 117 -0.61 5.64 -17.32
CA HIS A 117 -1.51 4.67 -17.94
C HIS A 117 -2.28 3.87 -16.89
N CYS A 118 -3.60 3.86 -16.99
CA CYS A 118 -4.48 3.06 -16.14
C CYS A 118 -4.19 1.56 -16.33
N SER A 119 -3.48 0.97 -15.37
CA SER A 119 -3.32 -0.47 -15.22
C SER A 119 -4.03 -0.91 -13.95
N VAL A 120 -4.41 -2.20 -13.90
CA VAL A 120 -4.94 -2.85 -12.68
C VAL A 120 -3.96 -2.69 -11.51
N ILE A 121 -2.66 -2.61 -11.81
CA ILE A 121 -1.59 -2.40 -10.84
C ILE A 121 -1.03 -1.00 -10.99
N LEU A 122 -1.03 -0.22 -9.91
CA LEU A 122 -0.34 1.06 -9.85
C LEU A 122 1.17 0.83 -9.89
N LYS A 123 1.79 1.23 -11.00
CA LYS A 123 3.24 1.09 -11.23
C LYS A 123 3.94 2.43 -11.10
N MET A 124 5.16 2.40 -10.58
CA MET A 124 6.09 3.52 -10.55
C MET A 124 6.97 3.53 -11.80
N GLN A 125 7.56 4.68 -12.10
CA GLN A 125 8.61 4.76 -13.11
C GLN A 125 9.81 3.90 -12.70
N PRO A 126 10.50 3.22 -13.63
CA PRO A 126 11.69 2.44 -13.31
C PRO A 126 12.75 3.29 -12.60
N PHE A 127 13.33 2.76 -11.53
CA PHE A 127 14.40 3.42 -10.78
C PHE A 127 15.43 2.40 -10.30
N GLN A 128 16.64 2.88 -10.01
CA GLN A 128 17.70 2.08 -9.41
C GLN A 128 17.89 2.48 -7.95
N VAL A 129 18.47 1.58 -7.16
CA VAL A 129 18.82 1.84 -5.76
C VAL A 129 20.21 1.26 -5.51
N ARG A 130 21.03 1.96 -4.74
CA ARG A 130 22.32 1.47 -4.27
C ARG A 130 22.12 0.86 -2.88
N LEU A 131 22.53 -0.40 -2.71
CA LEU A 131 22.49 -1.09 -1.43
C LEU A 131 23.89 -1.07 -0.82
N GLN A 132 24.05 -0.37 0.30
CA GLN A 132 25.31 -0.36 1.05
C GLN A 132 25.14 -1.22 2.30
N PRO A 133 25.96 -2.28 2.51
CA PRO A 133 25.89 -3.07 3.73
C PRO A 133 26.03 -2.20 4.97
N ARG A 134 25.22 -2.46 6.00
CA ARG A 134 25.42 -1.87 7.33
C ARG A 134 26.46 -2.72 8.05
N GLU A 135 27.45 -2.06 8.63
CA GLU A 135 28.31 -2.66 9.64
C GLU A 135 27.39 -3.07 10.81
N LEU A 136 26.93 -4.32 10.82
CA LEU A 136 26.38 -4.90 12.05
C LEU A 136 27.54 -4.92 13.01
N GLY A 137 27.50 -4.07 14.04
CA GLY A 137 28.55 -3.94 15.02
C GLY A 137 29.09 -5.32 15.40
N ALA A 138 30.36 -5.55 15.07
CA ALA A 138 31.13 -6.68 15.54
C ALA A 138 31.34 -6.51 17.06
N HIS A 139 30.29 -6.73 17.83
CA HIS A 139 30.34 -6.84 19.28
C HIS A 139 29.64 -8.14 19.70
N SER A 140 30.49 -9.03 20.23
CA SER A 140 30.21 -10.25 21.00
C SER A 140 29.49 -11.42 20.31
N LEU A 141 30.20 -12.13 19.43
CA LEU A 141 30.38 -13.58 19.62
C LEU A 141 31.88 -13.81 19.88
N GLY A 142 32.33 -13.30 21.03
CA GLY A 142 33.63 -13.63 21.57
C GLY A 142 33.64 -15.10 21.91
N GLN A 143 34.60 -15.80 21.31
CA GLN A 143 35.11 -17.07 21.78
C GLN A 143 35.27 -17.01 23.31
N SER A 144 34.57 -17.90 24.02
CA SER A 144 35.01 -18.35 25.33
C SER A 144 35.16 -19.85 25.26
N GLN A 145 36.32 -20.27 25.73
CA GLN A 145 36.87 -21.60 25.91
C GLN A 145 35.86 -22.61 26.46
#